data_AF-A0A0S7ZNI8-F1
#
_entry.id   AF-A0A0S7ZNI8-F1
#
_cell.length_a   1.000
_cell.length_b   1.000
_cell.length_c   1.000
_cell.angle_alpha   90.00
_cell.angle_beta   90.00
_cell.angle_gamma   90.00
#
_symmetry.space_group_name_H-M   'P 1'
#
loop_
_entity.id
_entity.type
_entity.pdbx_description
1 polymer ?
#
loop_
_entity_poly.entity_id
_entity_poly.type
_entity_poly.pdbx_seq_one_letter_code
_entity_poly.pdbx_strand_id
1 'polypeptide(L)'
;MRKIIEDIIHAGLGLTQVTKEHVEKIFNELKKKGEVLEKDRELFIKKTLDKLEKAGKGVTEKIKETISPASKQIEELNKKIDTLVKEIQELKKKKD
;
A
#
# COMPACT_ATOMS: atom_id res chain seq x y z
N MET A 1 -0.94 -2.22 -14.74
CA MET A 1 -0.27 -1.45 -13.66
C MET A 1 -1.24 -0.82 -12.67
N ARG A 2 -2.24 -0.04 -13.12
CA ARG A 2 -3.25 0.59 -12.24
C ARG A 2 -3.88 -0.39 -11.23
N LYS A 3 -4.27 -1.57 -11.72
CA LYS A 3 -4.86 -2.65 -10.92
C LYS A 3 -3.95 -3.18 -9.79
N ILE A 4 -2.65 -3.32 -10.06
CA ILE A 4 -1.68 -3.81 -9.05
C ILE A 4 -1.46 -2.77 -7.95
N ILE A 5 -1.42 -1.49 -8.31
CA ILE A 5 -1.32 -0.39 -7.34
C ILE A 5 -2.60 -0.29 -6.51
N GLU A 6 -3.76 -0.42 -7.16
CA GLU A 6 -5.06 -0.50 -6.47
C GLU A 6 -5.12 -1.70 -5.51
N ASP A 7 -4.68 -2.89 -5.93
CA ASP A 7 -4.66 -4.09 -5.10
C ASP A 7 -3.71 -3.94 -3.91
N ILE A 8 -2.53 -3.33 -4.09
CA ILE A 8 -1.57 -3.03 -3.02
C ILE A 8 -2.14 -2.01 -2.03
N ILE A 9 -2.82 -0.98 -2.51
CA ILE A 9 -3.50 0.00 -1.66
C ILE A 9 -4.65 -0.67 -0.89
N HIS A 10 -5.44 -1.55 -1.52
CA HIS A 10 -6.51 -2.29 -0.86
C HIS A 10 -5.97 -3.28 0.19
N ALA A 11 -4.85 -3.95 -0.07
CA ALA A 11 -4.18 -4.79 0.92
C ALA A 11 -3.63 -3.96 2.10
N GLY A 12 -3.07 -2.78 1.83
CA GLY A 12 -2.68 -1.81 2.86
C GLY A 12 -3.87 -1.30 3.67
N LEU A 13 -5.02 -1.08 3.02
CA LEU A 13 -6.27 -0.68 3.66
C LEU A 13 -6.81 -1.77 4.61
N GLY A 14 -6.60 -3.05 4.30
CA GLY A 14 -6.96 -4.16 5.17
C GLY A 14 -6.28 -4.10 6.55
N LEU A 15 -5.03 -3.60 6.63
CA LEU A 15 -4.35 -3.34 7.90
C LEU A 15 -4.91 -2.11 8.63
N THR A 16 -5.39 -1.11 7.90
CA THR A 16 -6.01 0.10 8.48
C THR A 16 -7.46 -0.11 8.93
N GLN A 17 -8.15 -1.14 8.42
CA GLN A 17 -9.52 -1.49 8.83
C GLN A 17 -9.58 -2.21 10.19
N VAL A 18 -8.45 -2.67 10.73
CA VAL A 18 -8.41 -3.29 12.05
C VAL A 18 -8.64 -2.23 13.13
N THR A 19 -9.87 -2.17 13.64
CA THR A 19 -10.23 -1.27 14.73
C THR A 19 -9.90 -1.86 16.10
N LYS A 20 -9.87 -1.01 17.13
CA LYS A 20 -9.73 -1.43 18.53
C LYS A 20 -10.72 -2.54 18.90
N GLU A 21 -11.95 -2.46 18.40
CA GLU A 21 -13.02 -3.46 18.65
C GLU A 21 -12.67 -4.85 18.09
N HIS A 22 -12.00 -4.93 16.94
CA HIS A 22 -11.54 -6.20 16.38
C HIS A 22 -10.45 -6.81 17.26
N VAL A 23 -9.51 -5.99 17.73
CA VAL A 23 -8.45 -6.44 18.65
C VAL A 23 -9.05 -6.87 20.00
N GLU A 24 -10.07 -6.18 20.48
CA GLU A 24 -10.80 -6.56 21.70
C GLU A 24 -11.56 -7.88 21.54
N LYS A 25 -12.17 -8.13 20.38
CA LYS A 25 -12.79 -9.44 20.07
C LYS A 25 -11.78 -10.57 20.09
N ILE A 26 -10.62 -10.37 19.46
CA ILE A 26 -9.52 -11.35 19.47
C ILE A 26 -9.05 -11.62 20.89
N PHE A 27 -8.84 -10.56 21.69
CA PHE A 27 -8.47 -10.70 23.09
C PHE A 27 -9.50 -11.53 23.88
N ASN A 28 -10.79 -11.26 23.69
CA ASN A 28 -11.86 -11.99 24.35
C ASN A 28 -11.89 -13.48 23.97
N GLU A 29 -11.58 -13.83 22.73
CA GLU A 29 -11.45 -15.22 22.29
C GLU A 29 -10.23 -15.91 22.90
N LEU A 30 -9.08 -15.25 22.93
CA LEU A 30 -7.86 -15.76 23.56
C LEU A 30 -8.07 -15.97 25.06
N LYS A 31 -8.80 -15.06 25.72
CA LYS A 31 -9.17 -15.20 27.14
C LYS A 31 -10.06 -16.41 27.37
N LYS A 32 -11.07 -16.63 26.50
CA LYS A 32 -11.94 -17.82 26.58
C LYS A 32 -11.15 -19.13 26.43
N LYS A 33 -10.06 -19.11 25.65
CA LYS A 33 -9.14 -20.24 25.50
C LYS A 33 -8.15 -20.39 26.66
N GLY A 34 -8.10 -19.44 27.59
CA GLY A 34 -7.15 -19.41 28.70
C GLY A 34 -5.74 -18.99 28.30
N GLU A 35 -5.55 -18.45 27.10
CA GLU A 35 -4.23 -18.07 26.56
C GLU A 35 -3.77 -16.69 27.04
N VAL A 36 -4.69 -15.84 27.50
CA VAL A 36 -4.41 -14.50 28.04
C VAL A 36 -5.26 -14.23 29.27
N LEU A 37 -4.75 -13.37 30.17
CA LEU A 37 -5.44 -12.97 31.39
C LEU A 37 -6.08 -11.58 31.22
N GLU A 38 -7.19 -11.32 31.91
CA GLU A 38 -7.91 -10.04 31.82
C GLU A 38 -7.01 -8.84 32.16
N LYS A 39 -6.08 -9.01 33.11
CA LYS A 39 -5.10 -7.99 33.50
C LYS A 39 -4.21 -7.52 32.33
N ASP A 40 -4.05 -8.34 31.30
CA ASP A 40 -3.20 -8.06 30.15
C ASP A 40 -3.95 -7.33 29.02
N ARG A 41 -5.27 -7.08 29.17
CA ARG A 41 -6.16 -6.53 28.14
C ARG A 41 -5.63 -5.22 27.55
N GLU A 42 -5.38 -4.22 28.39
CA GLU A 42 -4.94 -2.90 27.91
C GLU A 42 -3.58 -2.98 27.21
N LEU A 43 -2.65 -3.73 27.79
CA LEU A 43 -1.31 -3.90 27.24
C LEU A 43 -1.35 -4.63 25.89
N PHE A 44 -2.17 -5.67 25.77
CA PHE A 44 -2.36 -6.44 24.54
C PHE A 44 -2.95 -5.57 23.44
N ILE A 45 -4.05 -4.86 23.73
CA ILE A 45 -4.74 -4.00 22.77
C ILE A 45 -3.78 -2.91 22.28
N LYS A 46 -3.12 -2.20 23.21
CA LYS A 46 -2.18 -1.13 22.88
C LYS A 46 -1.01 -1.64 22.04
N LYS A 47 -0.34 -2.72 22.45
CA LYS A 47 0.80 -3.28 21.69
C LYS A 47 0.40 -3.76 20.30
N THR A 48 -0.80 -4.32 20.17
CA THR A 48 -1.29 -4.83 18.88
C THR A 48 -1.60 -3.68 17.93
N LEU A 49 -2.29 -2.64 18.42
CA LEU A 49 -2.55 -1.43 17.63
C LEU A 49 -1.25 -0.70 17.25
N ASP A 50 -0.32 -0.50 18.19
CA ASP A 50 0.98 0.13 17.91
C ASP A 50 1.79 -0.66 16.85
N LYS A 51 1.75 -2.00 16.91
CA LYS A 51 2.40 -2.86 15.91
C LYS A 51 1.75 -2.73 14.54
N LEU A 52 0.42 -2.72 14.49
CA LEU A 52 -0.34 -2.55 13.25
C LEU A 52 -0.06 -1.19 12.61
N GLU A 53 -0.02 -0.11 13.41
CA GLU A 53 0.28 1.22 12.91
C GLU A 53 1.70 1.31 12.33
N LYS A 54 2.69 0.77 13.04
CA LYS A 54 4.08 0.72 12.56
C LYS A 54 4.23 -0.12 11.29
N ALA A 55 3.57 -1.28 11.23
CA ALA A 55 3.58 -2.13 10.05
C ALA A 55 2.91 -1.44 8.86
N GLY A 56 1.75 -0.78 9.08
CA GLY A 56 1.05 -0.02 8.04
C GLY A 56 1.89 1.14 7.49
N LYS A 57 2.57 1.89 8.36
CA LYS A 57 3.49 2.96 7.96
C LYS A 57 4.67 2.43 7.14
N GLY A 58 5.36 1.40 7.62
CA GLY A 58 6.51 0.83 6.91
C GLY A 58 6.16 0.23 5.56
N VAL A 59 5.00 -0.41 5.44
CA VAL A 59 4.48 -0.92 4.16
C VAL A 59 4.19 0.24 3.21
N THR A 60 3.52 1.30 3.68
CA THR A 60 3.19 2.48 2.88
C THR A 60 4.45 3.20 2.38
N GLU A 61 5.47 3.36 3.23
CA GLU A 61 6.75 3.96 2.86
C GLU A 61 7.47 3.12 1.80
N LYS A 62 7.56 1.81 2.00
CA LYS A 62 8.23 0.92 1.04
C LYS A 62 7.51 0.86 -0.32
N ILE A 63 6.18 0.93 -0.32
CA ILE A 63 5.38 1.07 -1.54
C ILE A 63 5.73 2.40 -2.23
N LYS A 64 5.76 3.50 -1.48
CA LYS A 64 6.07 4.83 -2.03
C LYS A 64 7.49 4.87 -2.61
N GLU A 65 8.47 4.30 -1.92
CA GLU A 65 9.85 4.21 -2.40
C GLU A 65 9.99 3.35 -3.64
N THR A 66 9.21 2.28 -3.77
CA THR A 66 9.27 1.38 -4.94
C THR A 66 8.52 1.94 -6.14
N ILE A 67 7.36 2.55 -5.92
CA ILE A 67 6.48 3.05 -6.99
C ILE A 67 6.94 4.40 -7.51
N SER A 68 7.45 5.30 -6.66
CA SER A 68 7.83 6.67 -7.07
C SER A 68 8.90 6.71 -8.20
N PRO A 69 9.98 5.91 -8.15
CA PRO A 69 10.96 5.85 -9.24
C PRO A 69 10.35 5.26 -10.52
N ALA A 70 9.55 4.20 -10.40
CA ALA A 70 8.90 3.54 -11.54
C ALA A 70 7.92 4.50 -12.24
N SER A 71 7.14 5.27 -11.48
CA SER A 71 6.22 6.28 -12.02
C SER A 71 6.96 7.38 -12.78
N LYS A 72 8.09 7.87 -12.27
CA LYS A 72 8.91 8.88 -12.97
C LYS A 72 9.49 8.34 -14.27
N GLN A 73 9.99 7.10 -14.27
CA GLN A 73 10.52 6.45 -15.48
C GLN A 73 9.42 6.27 -16.55
N ILE A 74 8.21 5.90 -16.15
CA ILE A 74 7.06 5.79 -17.06
C ILE A 74 6.74 7.16 -17.67
N GLU A 75 6.76 8.22 -16.88
CA GLU A 75 6.47 9.57 -17.36
C GLU A 75 7.52 10.07 -18.37
N GLU A 76 8.81 9.79 -18.13
CA GLU A 76 9.88 10.07 -19.09
C GLU A 76 9.76 9.25 -20.38
N LEU A 77 9.40 7.96 -20.27
CA LEU A 77 9.18 7.10 -21.43
C LEU A 77 8.01 7.60 -22.28
N ASN A 78 6.91 8.03 -21.66
CA ASN A 78 5.78 8.61 -22.39
C ASN A 78 6.19 9.87 -23.17
N LYS A 79 6.95 10.77 -22.55
CA LYS A 79 7.48 11.96 -23.26
C LYS A 79 8.34 11.60 -24.46
N LYS A 80 9.21 10.59 -24.32
CA LYS A 80 10.05 10.12 -25.43
C LYS A 80 9.22 9.51 -26.56
N ILE A 81 8.19 8.73 -26.22
CA ILE A 81 7.24 8.17 -27.18
C ILE A 81 6.52 9.30 -27.93
N ASP A 82 6.01 10.31 -27.23
CA ASP A 82 5.31 11.44 -27.85
C ASP A 82 6.22 12.21 -28.82
N THR A 83 7.49 12.42 -28.46
CA THR A 83 8.48 13.04 -29.35
C THR A 83 8.72 12.20 -30.59
N LEU A 84 8.96 10.89 -30.43
CA LEU A 84 9.15 9.98 -31.56
C LEU A 84 7.93 9.92 -32.49
N VAL A 85 6.72 9.93 -31.93
CA VAL A 85 5.48 9.95 -32.71
C VAL A 85 5.39 11.24 -33.54
N LYS A 86 5.75 12.39 -32.96
CA LYS A 86 5.78 13.67 -33.70
C LYS A 86 6.81 13.65 -34.83
N GLU A 87 8.03 13.18 -34.57
CA GLU A 87 9.07 13.07 -35.59
C GLU A 87 8.65 12.14 -36.75
N ILE A 88 8.03 10.99 -36.45
CA ILE A 88 7.49 10.09 -37.47
C ILE A 88 6.39 10.76 -38.30
N GLN A 89 5.51 11.56 -37.67
CA GLN A 89 4.48 12.30 -38.39
C GLN A 89 5.07 13.37 -39.31
N GLU A 90 6.09 14.09 -38.86
CA GLU A 90 6.79 15.08 -39.69
C GLU A 90 7.54 14.44 -40.86
N LEU A 91 8.19 13.29 -40.64
CA LEU A 91 8.86 12.54 -41.69
C LEU A 91 7.86 11.99 -42.73
N LYS A 92 6.69 11.52 -42.31
CA LYS A 92 5.61 11.14 -43.24
C LYS A 92 5.17 12.31 -44.10
N LYS A 93 4.92 13.47 -43.50
CA LYS A 93 4.50 14.70 -44.22
C LYS A 93 5.54 15.22 -45.22
N LYS A 94 6.83 14.91 -45.03
CA LYS A 94 7.91 15.28 -45.96
C LYS A 94 8.11 14.29 -47.11
N LYS A 95 7.51 13.10 -47.01
CA LYS A 95 7.68 12.02 -48.00
C LYS A 95 6.55 11.99 -49.04
N ASP A 96 5.44 12.66 -48.74
CA ASP A 96 4.37 13.03 -49.69
C ASP A 96 4.67 14.40 -50.33
#